data_AF-A0A6L3EW47-F1
#
_entry.id   AF-A0A6L3EW47-F1
#
_cell.length_a   1.000
_cell.length_b   1.000
_cell.length_c   1.000
_cell.angle_alpha   90.00
_cell.angle_beta   90.00
_cell.angle_gamma   90.00
#
_symmetry.space_group_name_H-M   'P 1'
#
loop_
_entity.id
_entity.type
_entity.pdbx_description
1 polymer ?
#
loop_
_entity_poly.entity_id
_entity_poly.type
_entity_poly.pdbx_seq_one_letter_code
_entity_poly.pdbx_strand_id
1 'polypeptide(L)'
;GLRERLVERDGMFCLPEQAPQYDKARLEAETVAQLTLFVSDEKSGIQWLRQQLEPTLGGHPQTYQEIQPQFLRQLHQARHEALPELSDILEQNFLQDEAGRWYVPDPNKASDLEQLRQKALLREFQQYTEGKKRLRQFRTEAVRAGFAHAWRERAYATIVAVAERLPERVLQEDPDLLMYYDNASLRV
;
A
#
# COMPACT_ATOMS: atom_id res chain seq x y z
N GLY A 1 -16.28 -26.37 -26.69
CA GLY A 1 -17.46 -25.82 -25.95
C GLY A 1 -17.17 -24.41 -25.46
N LEU A 2 -18.16 -23.66 -24.91
CA LEU A 2 -18.01 -22.24 -24.47
C LEU A 2 -16.78 -21.95 -23.58
N ARG A 3 -16.27 -22.97 -22.87
CA ARG A 3 -15.06 -22.90 -22.02
C ARG A 3 -13.71 -22.94 -22.77
N GLU A 4 -13.70 -23.19 -24.07
CA GLU A 4 -12.46 -23.24 -24.87
C GLU A 4 -12.02 -21.86 -25.39
N ARG A 5 -12.89 -20.84 -25.30
CA ARG A 5 -12.65 -19.52 -25.89
C ARG A 5 -13.00 -18.33 -24.99
N LEU A 6 -13.58 -18.57 -23.82
CA LEU A 6 -14.00 -17.52 -22.88
C LEU A 6 -13.33 -17.73 -21.52
N VAL A 7 -12.90 -16.64 -20.92
CA VAL A 7 -12.27 -16.62 -19.60
C VAL A 7 -13.32 -16.26 -18.57
N GLU A 8 -13.44 -17.05 -17.51
CA GLU A 8 -14.37 -16.76 -16.41
C GLU A 8 -13.76 -15.74 -15.43
N ARG A 9 -14.55 -14.73 -15.07
CA ARG A 9 -14.26 -13.70 -14.08
C ARG A 9 -15.53 -13.44 -13.26
N ASP A 10 -15.50 -13.76 -11.97
CA ASP A 10 -16.58 -13.43 -11.02
C ASP A 10 -17.96 -13.94 -11.41
N GLY A 11 -18.00 -15.16 -11.98
CA GLY A 11 -19.23 -15.77 -12.47
C GLY A 11 -19.70 -15.26 -13.84
N MET A 12 -18.93 -14.38 -14.51
CA MET A 12 -19.17 -13.92 -15.87
C MET A 12 -18.15 -14.50 -16.85
N PHE A 13 -18.55 -14.69 -18.10
CA PHE A 13 -17.66 -15.13 -19.18
C PHE A 13 -17.23 -13.94 -20.04
N CYS A 14 -15.95 -13.60 -20.01
CA CYS A 14 -15.35 -12.54 -20.82
C CYS A 14 -14.64 -13.13 -22.05
N LEU A 15 -14.64 -12.38 -23.16
CA LEU A 15 -13.72 -12.68 -24.26
C LEU A 15 -12.27 -12.47 -23.79
N PRO A 16 -11.29 -13.25 -24.27
CA PRO A 16 -9.89 -13.12 -23.86
C PRO A 16 -9.31 -11.72 -24.05
N GLU A 17 -9.82 -10.98 -25.05
CA GLU A 17 -9.43 -9.59 -25.34
C GLU A 17 -10.05 -8.57 -24.38
N GLN A 18 -11.19 -8.91 -23.76
CA GLN A 18 -11.92 -8.07 -22.80
C GLN A 18 -11.48 -8.31 -21.36
N ALA A 19 -10.91 -9.50 -21.07
CA ALA A 19 -10.45 -9.86 -19.74
C ALA A 19 -9.44 -8.85 -19.16
N PRO A 20 -8.42 -8.36 -19.90
CA PRO A 20 -7.50 -7.35 -19.37
C PRO A 20 -8.17 -6.01 -19.04
N GLN A 21 -9.18 -5.60 -19.82
CA GLN A 21 -9.92 -4.37 -19.59
C GLN A 21 -10.85 -4.49 -18.38
N TYR A 22 -11.51 -5.65 -18.24
CA TYR A 22 -12.33 -5.98 -17.08
C TYR A 22 -11.49 -6.09 -15.81
N ASP A 23 -10.36 -6.80 -15.86
CA ASP A 23 -9.44 -6.95 -14.73
C ASP A 23 -8.91 -5.56 -14.29
N LYS A 24 -8.59 -4.67 -15.24
CA LYS A 24 -8.22 -3.28 -14.95
C LYS A 24 -9.37 -2.48 -14.31
N ALA A 25 -10.56 -2.51 -14.91
CA ALA A 25 -11.72 -1.79 -14.39
C ALA A 25 -12.16 -2.32 -13.01
N ARG A 26 -11.95 -3.62 -12.75
CA ARG A 26 -12.24 -4.26 -11.48
C ARG A 26 -11.22 -3.89 -10.41
N LEU A 27 -9.94 -3.86 -10.74
CA LEU A 27 -8.91 -3.31 -9.85
C LEU A 27 -9.22 -1.85 -9.49
N GLU A 28 -9.61 -1.04 -10.49
CA GLU A 28 -10.04 0.35 -10.29
C GLU A 28 -11.31 0.45 -9.41
N ALA A 29 -12.31 -0.40 -9.63
CA ALA A 29 -13.54 -0.44 -8.84
C ALA A 29 -13.32 -0.96 -7.40
N GLU A 30 -12.41 -1.91 -7.20
CA GLU A 30 -12.03 -2.43 -5.89
C GLU A 30 -11.29 -1.37 -5.07
N THR A 31 -10.46 -0.52 -5.71
CA THR A 31 -9.91 0.68 -5.06
C THR A 31 -10.96 1.71 -4.66
N VAL A 32 -12.14 1.75 -5.32
CA VAL A 32 -13.24 2.69 -4.99
C VAL A 32 -14.13 2.15 -3.85
N ALA A 33 -14.18 0.83 -3.63
CA ALA A 33 -15.22 0.21 -2.80
C ALA A 33 -14.87 0.03 -1.30
N GLN A 34 -13.62 0.20 -0.88
CA GLN A 34 -13.27 0.14 0.56
C GLN A 34 -13.27 1.54 1.18
N LEU A 35 -14.43 1.91 1.73
CA LEU A 35 -14.53 3.01 2.68
C LEU A 35 -13.83 2.60 3.98
N THR A 36 -12.53 2.86 4.05
CA THR A 36 -11.73 2.64 5.25
C THR A 36 -12.13 3.64 6.33
N LEU A 37 -12.97 3.19 7.27
CA LEU A 37 -13.50 4.00 8.37
C LEU A 37 -12.45 4.40 9.41
N PHE A 38 -11.34 3.66 9.51
CA PHE A 38 -10.31 3.83 10.53
C PHE A 38 -8.90 3.73 9.94
N VAL A 39 -7.97 4.52 10.48
CA VAL A 39 -6.54 4.49 10.12
C VAL A 39 -5.81 3.59 11.09
N SER A 40 -5.40 2.40 10.64
CA SER A 40 -4.66 1.43 11.46
C SER A 40 -3.20 1.24 11.03
N ASP A 41 -2.92 1.48 9.76
CA ASP A 41 -1.63 1.37 9.09
C ASP A 41 -1.46 2.48 8.04
N GLU A 42 -0.30 2.58 7.42
CA GLU A 42 -0.08 3.62 6.40
C GLU A 42 -1.02 3.49 5.19
N LYS A 43 -1.31 2.26 4.74
CA LYS A 43 -2.16 2.00 3.58
C LYS A 43 -3.59 2.52 3.82
N SER A 44 -4.16 2.22 4.97
CA SER A 44 -5.45 2.77 5.42
C SER A 44 -5.39 4.29 5.63
N GLY A 45 -4.27 4.82 6.15
CA GLY A 45 -4.04 6.27 6.29
C GLY A 45 -4.06 7.02 4.96
N ILE A 46 -3.37 6.50 3.95
CA ILE A 46 -3.35 7.09 2.60
C ILE A 46 -4.73 7.02 1.96
N GLN A 47 -5.44 5.90 2.09
CA GLN A 47 -6.81 5.78 1.58
C GLN A 47 -7.75 6.79 2.24
N TRP A 48 -7.67 6.94 3.56
CA TRP A 48 -8.45 7.93 4.28
C TRP A 48 -8.14 9.35 3.81
N LEU A 49 -6.85 9.70 3.66
CA LEU A 49 -6.43 11.01 3.14
C LEU A 49 -6.92 11.26 1.72
N ARG A 50 -6.88 10.25 0.83
CA ARG A 50 -7.44 10.37 -0.52
C ARG A 50 -8.93 10.70 -0.48
N GLN A 51 -9.72 10.02 0.36
CA GLN A 51 -11.14 10.32 0.51
C GLN A 51 -11.39 11.77 0.98
N GLN A 52 -10.53 12.30 1.87
CA GLN A 52 -10.65 13.68 2.34
C GLN A 52 -10.22 14.72 1.30
N LEU A 53 -9.25 14.41 0.44
CA LEU A 53 -8.61 15.37 -0.46
C LEU A 53 -9.09 15.29 -1.91
N GLU A 54 -9.73 14.19 -2.30
CA GLU A 54 -10.14 13.92 -3.68
C GLU A 54 -11.58 14.41 -3.95
N PRO A 55 -11.78 15.40 -4.84
CA PRO A 55 -13.11 15.94 -5.12
C PRO A 55 -14.11 14.92 -5.67
N THR A 56 -13.64 13.94 -6.43
CA THR A 56 -14.51 12.88 -7.00
C THR A 56 -15.03 11.93 -5.93
N LEU A 57 -14.38 11.84 -4.76
CA LEU A 57 -14.81 11.06 -3.60
C LEU A 57 -15.58 11.92 -2.56
N GLY A 58 -15.89 13.18 -2.88
CA GLY A 58 -16.55 14.12 -1.98
C GLY A 58 -15.62 14.88 -1.04
N GLY A 59 -14.30 14.72 -1.21
CA GLY A 59 -13.27 15.48 -0.53
C GLY A 59 -12.99 16.83 -1.17
N HIS A 60 -11.98 17.54 -0.68
CA HIS A 60 -11.46 18.78 -1.25
C HIS A 60 -10.05 19.07 -0.74
N PRO A 61 -9.24 19.87 -1.47
CA PRO A 61 -7.93 20.28 -0.99
C PRO A 61 -8.01 20.99 0.37
N GLN A 62 -7.18 20.57 1.32
CA GLN A 62 -7.20 21.03 2.71
C GLN A 62 -5.79 21.29 3.24
N THR A 63 -5.64 22.25 4.15
CA THR A 63 -4.38 22.52 4.85
C THR A 63 -4.07 21.46 5.89
N TYR A 64 -2.80 21.37 6.31
CA TYR A 64 -2.40 20.48 7.41
C TYR A 64 -3.22 20.69 8.69
N GLN A 65 -3.53 21.96 9.02
CA GLN A 65 -4.29 22.31 10.23
C GLN A 65 -5.74 21.81 10.20
N GLU A 66 -6.33 21.68 9.00
CA GLU A 66 -7.67 21.14 8.81
C GLU A 66 -7.67 19.61 8.88
N ILE A 67 -6.65 18.96 8.30
CA ILE A 67 -6.53 17.50 8.20
C ILE A 67 -6.17 16.88 9.56
N GLN A 68 -5.18 17.45 10.27
CA GLN A 68 -4.60 16.87 11.48
C GLN A 68 -5.63 16.47 12.55
N PRO A 69 -6.56 17.35 13.00
CA PRO A 69 -7.51 16.97 14.04
C PRO A 69 -8.47 15.86 13.59
N GLN A 70 -8.79 15.77 12.30
CA GLN A 70 -9.65 14.72 11.75
C GLN A 70 -8.89 13.39 11.66
N PHE A 71 -7.64 13.43 11.22
CA PHE A 71 -6.77 12.25 11.13
C PHE A 71 -6.55 11.61 12.50
N LEU A 72 -6.23 12.43 13.52
CA LEU A 72 -6.03 11.94 14.89
C LEU A 72 -7.28 11.32 15.51
N ARG A 73 -8.48 11.77 15.12
CA ARG A 73 -9.74 11.16 15.59
C ARG A 73 -9.96 9.76 15.02
N GLN A 74 -9.48 9.52 13.80
CA GLN A 74 -9.64 8.23 13.10
C GLN A 74 -8.46 7.28 13.31
N LEU A 75 -7.43 7.71 14.04
CA LEU A 75 -6.22 6.94 14.27
C LEU A 75 -6.46 5.83 15.30
N HIS A 76 -6.44 4.60 14.83
CA HIS A 76 -6.49 3.36 15.61
C HIS A 76 -5.30 2.46 15.25
N GLN A 77 -4.10 2.99 15.52
CA GLN A 77 -2.82 2.38 15.15
C GLN A 77 -2.68 0.93 15.65
N ALA A 78 -2.28 0.03 14.76
CA ALA A 78 -1.94 -1.34 15.12
C ALA A 78 -0.68 -1.38 16.00
N ARG A 79 -0.61 -2.30 16.96
CA ARG A 79 0.49 -2.35 17.96
C ARG A 79 1.89 -2.51 17.38
N HIS A 80 2.00 -3.14 16.21
CA HIS A 80 3.28 -3.39 15.54
C HIS A 80 3.65 -2.30 14.54
N GLU A 81 2.67 -1.46 14.16
CA GLU A 81 2.83 -0.49 13.10
C GLU A 81 3.65 0.69 13.60
N ALA A 82 4.79 0.96 12.96
CA ALA A 82 5.50 2.22 13.08
C ALA A 82 4.96 3.18 12.02
N LEU A 83 3.78 3.75 12.30
CA LEU A 83 3.12 4.66 11.36
C LEU A 83 3.97 5.94 11.23
N PRO A 84 4.31 6.38 10.00
CA PRO A 84 4.98 7.66 9.80
C PRO A 84 4.11 8.84 10.23
N GLU A 85 4.74 9.99 10.49
CA GLU A 85 4.01 11.20 10.84
C GLU A 85 3.08 11.64 9.71
N LEU A 86 1.98 12.33 10.04
CA LEU A 86 1.03 12.80 9.04
C LEU A 86 1.69 13.69 7.98
N SER A 87 2.67 14.52 8.36
CA SER A 87 3.44 15.33 7.41
C SER A 87 4.18 14.47 6.41
N ASP A 88 4.83 13.40 6.87
CA ASP A 88 5.58 12.49 6.02
C ASP A 88 4.66 11.74 5.04
N ILE A 89 3.48 11.32 5.51
CA ILE A 89 2.47 10.69 4.65
C ILE A 89 2.01 11.66 3.57
N LEU A 90 1.74 12.92 3.95
CA LEU A 90 1.31 13.96 3.02
C LEU A 90 2.38 14.26 1.98
N GLU A 91 3.62 14.48 2.40
CA GLU A 91 4.77 14.78 1.53
C GLU A 91 5.10 13.63 0.57
N GLN A 92 4.90 12.38 0.99
CA GLN A 92 5.21 11.20 0.18
C GLN A 92 4.12 10.82 -0.82
N ASN A 93 2.88 11.27 -0.63
CA ASN A 93 1.73 10.77 -1.40
C ASN A 93 0.90 11.86 -2.09
N PHE A 94 1.05 13.13 -1.68
CA PHE A 94 0.21 14.24 -2.12
C PHE A 94 1.05 15.44 -2.55
N LEU A 95 0.41 16.43 -3.16
CA LEU A 95 1.04 17.71 -3.50
C LEU A 95 0.39 18.84 -2.74
N GLN A 96 1.15 19.91 -2.52
CA GLN A 96 0.69 21.12 -1.86
C GLN A 96 0.56 22.26 -2.88
N ASP A 97 -0.54 23.00 -2.83
CA ASP A 97 -0.73 24.21 -3.63
C ASP A 97 -0.07 25.45 -2.98
N GLU A 98 -0.07 26.58 -3.67
CA GLU A 98 0.51 27.84 -3.19
C GLU A 98 -0.15 28.37 -1.90
N ALA A 99 -1.39 27.95 -1.62
CA ALA A 99 -2.13 28.31 -0.42
C ALA A 99 -1.86 27.34 0.75
N GLY A 100 -0.96 26.36 0.58
CA GLY A 100 -0.63 25.39 1.60
C GLY A 100 -1.62 24.23 1.72
N ARG A 101 -2.52 24.04 0.75
CA ARG A 101 -3.52 22.96 0.75
C ARG A 101 -2.98 21.74 0.03
N TRP A 102 -3.12 20.59 0.68
CA TRP A 102 -2.79 19.29 0.12
C TRP A 102 -3.88 18.83 -0.84
N TYR A 103 -3.51 18.19 -1.95
CA TYR A 103 -4.42 17.65 -2.95
C TYR A 103 -3.85 16.40 -3.61
N VAL A 104 -4.72 15.60 -4.23
CA VAL A 104 -4.33 14.38 -4.96
C VAL A 104 -3.64 14.76 -6.28
N PRO A 105 -2.40 14.30 -6.55
CA PRO A 105 -1.69 14.62 -7.78
C PRO A 105 -2.33 13.96 -9.00
N ASP A 106 -2.26 14.65 -10.15
CA ASP A 106 -2.58 14.05 -11.45
C ASP A 106 -1.64 12.86 -11.75
N PRO A 107 -2.05 11.88 -12.59
CA PRO A 107 -1.28 10.66 -12.85
C PRO A 107 0.18 10.88 -13.26
N ASN A 108 0.47 11.95 -14.01
CA ASN A 108 1.84 12.28 -14.44
C ASN A 108 2.73 12.69 -13.27
N LYS A 109 2.22 13.51 -12.33
CA LYS A 109 2.97 13.97 -11.16
C LYS A 109 3.05 12.90 -10.07
N ALA A 110 2.07 12.00 -10.04
CA ALA A 110 2.06 10.86 -9.13
C ALA A 110 3.25 9.92 -9.37
N SER A 111 3.74 9.78 -10.61
CA SER A 111 4.86 8.90 -10.92
C SER A 111 6.18 9.32 -10.26
N ASP A 112 6.50 10.61 -10.27
CA ASP A 112 7.73 11.12 -9.66
C ASP A 112 7.69 10.99 -8.12
N LEU A 113 6.54 11.29 -7.52
CA LEU A 113 6.31 11.09 -6.09
C LEU A 113 6.46 9.62 -5.69
N GLU A 114 5.86 8.71 -6.46
CA GLU A 114 5.94 7.27 -6.19
C GLU A 114 7.39 6.77 -6.27
N GLN A 115 8.21 7.29 -7.20
CA GLN A 115 9.63 6.94 -7.25
C GLN A 115 10.41 7.41 -6.01
N LEU A 116 10.12 8.60 -5.50
CA LEU A 116 10.75 9.12 -4.28
C LEU A 116 10.31 8.31 -3.06
N ARG A 117 9.00 8.05 -2.95
CA ARG A 117 8.41 7.21 -1.89
C ARG A 117 9.01 5.81 -1.90
N GLN A 118 9.05 5.15 -3.06
CA GLN A 118 9.66 3.82 -3.21
C GLN A 118 11.11 3.80 -2.74
N LYS A 119 11.92 4.82 -3.07
CA LYS A 119 13.30 4.92 -2.59
C LYS A 119 13.38 5.08 -1.06
N ALA A 120 12.49 5.87 -0.47
CA ALA A 120 12.44 6.05 0.99
C ALA A 120 12.06 4.72 1.69
N LEU A 121 11.02 4.04 1.20
CA LEU A 121 10.57 2.75 1.73
C LEU A 121 11.67 1.68 1.65
N LEU A 122 12.41 1.62 0.54
CA LEU A 122 13.50 0.65 0.39
C LEU A 122 14.69 0.95 1.32
N ARG A 123 15.01 2.23 1.55
CA ARG A 123 16.04 2.61 2.54
C ARG A 123 15.63 2.20 3.95
N GLU A 124 14.37 2.37 4.30
CA GLU A 124 13.85 1.92 5.59
C GLU A 124 13.87 0.39 5.70
N PHE A 125 13.42 -0.32 4.67
CA PHE A 125 13.46 -1.78 4.61
C PHE A 125 14.87 -2.35 4.80
N GLN A 126 15.91 -1.68 4.27
CA GLN A 126 17.29 -2.10 4.47
C GLN A 126 17.66 -2.16 5.97
N GLN A 127 17.12 -1.25 6.79
CA GLN A 127 17.35 -1.30 8.24
C GLN A 127 16.70 -2.54 8.88
N TYR A 128 15.63 -3.06 8.29
CA TYR A 128 14.98 -4.29 8.74
C TYR A 128 15.75 -5.55 8.32
N THR A 129 16.59 -5.50 7.29
CA THR A 129 17.49 -6.62 6.96
C THR A 129 18.67 -6.69 7.92
N GLU A 130 19.04 -5.55 8.52
CA GLU A 130 20.08 -5.47 9.54
C GLU A 130 19.59 -6.07 10.87
N GLY A 131 20.41 -6.95 11.44
CA GLY A 131 20.14 -7.62 12.71
C GLY A 131 19.55 -9.02 12.61
N LYS A 132 19.37 -9.66 13.78
CA LYS A 132 18.87 -11.05 13.90
C LYS A 132 17.70 -11.19 14.88
N LYS A 133 17.27 -10.07 15.47
CA LYS A 133 16.23 -10.05 16.49
C LYS A 133 14.86 -9.85 15.85
N ARG A 134 13.83 -10.34 16.53
CA ARG A 134 12.42 -10.15 16.16
C ARG A 134 12.09 -8.65 16.04
N LEU A 135 11.43 -8.26 14.95
CA LEU A 135 10.94 -6.92 14.70
C LEU A 135 9.61 -6.73 15.45
N ARG A 136 9.62 -5.84 16.44
CA ARG A 136 8.43 -5.58 17.29
C ARG A 136 7.61 -4.37 16.82
N GLN A 137 8.30 -3.36 16.30
CA GLN A 137 7.72 -2.18 15.68
C GLN A 137 8.41 -2.00 14.33
N PHE A 138 7.63 -1.84 13.28
CA PHE A 138 8.10 -1.64 11.91
C PHE A 138 6.96 -1.04 11.09
N ARG A 139 7.31 -0.33 10.03
CA ARG A 139 6.35 0.19 9.06
C ARG A 139 6.00 -0.91 8.08
N THR A 140 4.75 -1.36 8.09
CA THR A 140 4.31 -2.51 7.26
C THR A 140 4.51 -2.22 5.77
N GLU A 141 4.28 -0.98 5.35
CA GLU A 141 4.47 -0.57 3.95
C GLU A 141 5.92 -0.69 3.47
N ALA A 142 6.90 -0.38 4.32
CA ALA A 142 8.32 -0.55 3.98
C ALA A 142 8.67 -2.05 3.81
N VAL A 143 8.07 -2.92 4.63
CA VAL A 143 8.21 -4.38 4.46
C VAL A 143 7.60 -4.84 3.14
N ARG A 144 6.38 -4.40 2.80
CA ARG A 144 5.72 -4.73 1.51
C ARG A 144 6.57 -4.29 0.33
N ALA A 145 7.03 -3.04 0.33
CA ALA A 145 7.89 -2.49 -0.74
C ALA A 145 9.21 -3.24 -0.86
N GLY A 146 9.81 -3.61 0.27
CA GLY A 146 11.01 -4.42 0.36
C GLY A 146 10.83 -5.82 -0.21
N PHE A 147 9.74 -6.52 0.15
CA PHE A 147 9.42 -7.85 -0.35
C PHE A 147 9.16 -7.83 -1.85
N ALA A 148 8.37 -6.87 -2.33
CA ALA A 148 8.12 -6.68 -3.76
C ALA A 148 9.40 -6.38 -4.56
N HIS A 149 10.36 -5.65 -3.99
CA HIS A 149 11.65 -5.41 -4.60
C HIS A 149 12.55 -6.65 -4.57
N ALA A 150 12.70 -7.29 -3.42
CA ALA A 150 13.49 -8.52 -3.27
C ALA A 150 12.98 -9.65 -4.18
N TRP A 151 11.67 -9.74 -4.38
CA TRP A 151 11.06 -10.70 -5.29
C TRP A 151 11.48 -10.47 -6.75
N ARG A 152 11.45 -9.21 -7.20
CA ARG A 152 11.91 -8.82 -8.56
C ARG A 152 13.39 -9.13 -8.77
N GLU A 153 14.21 -8.87 -7.76
CA GLU A 153 15.65 -9.15 -7.76
C GLU A 153 16.00 -10.63 -7.49
N ARG A 154 14.99 -11.50 -7.32
CA ARG A 154 15.15 -12.93 -6.98
C ARG A 154 15.91 -13.16 -5.68
N ALA A 155 15.93 -12.19 -4.78
CA ALA A 155 16.57 -12.24 -3.47
C ALA A 155 15.68 -12.94 -2.43
N TYR A 156 15.22 -14.16 -2.72
CA TYR A 156 14.23 -14.90 -1.93
C TYR A 156 14.66 -15.13 -0.47
N ALA A 157 15.96 -15.40 -0.25
CA ALA A 157 16.53 -15.56 1.09
C ALA A 157 16.32 -14.32 1.97
N THR A 158 16.33 -13.11 1.39
CA THR A 158 16.07 -11.87 2.13
C THR A 158 14.62 -11.79 2.60
N ILE A 159 13.67 -12.21 1.76
CA ILE A 159 12.24 -12.25 2.11
C ILE A 159 12.03 -13.19 3.30
N VAL A 160 12.54 -14.42 3.21
CA VAL A 160 12.42 -15.41 4.29
C VAL A 160 13.07 -14.90 5.58
N ALA A 161 14.30 -14.40 5.51
CA ALA A 161 15.04 -13.93 6.69
C ALA A 161 14.36 -12.77 7.42
N VAL A 162 13.72 -11.85 6.68
CA VAL A 162 12.96 -10.75 7.30
C VAL A 162 11.60 -11.24 7.79
N ALA A 163 10.89 -12.07 7.03
CA ALA A 163 9.57 -12.60 7.39
C ALA A 163 9.61 -13.40 8.71
N GLU A 164 10.63 -14.24 8.92
CA GLU A 164 10.83 -15.00 10.17
C GLU A 164 11.02 -14.09 11.40
N ARG A 165 11.42 -12.83 11.19
CA ARG A 165 11.58 -11.84 12.26
C ARG A 165 10.30 -11.05 12.52
N LEU A 166 9.29 -11.12 11.64
CA LEU A 166 8.00 -10.46 11.84
C LEU A 166 7.13 -11.24 12.84
N PRO A 167 6.18 -10.58 13.54
CA PRO A 167 5.17 -11.30 14.29
C PRO A 167 4.29 -12.14 13.34
N GLU A 168 4.17 -13.44 13.62
CA GLU A 168 3.39 -14.39 12.81
C GLU A 168 1.98 -13.88 12.46
N ARG A 169 1.28 -13.29 13.44
CA ARG A 169 -0.04 -12.70 13.23
C ARG A 169 -0.05 -11.64 12.12
N VAL A 170 0.95 -10.77 12.08
CA VAL A 170 1.03 -9.70 11.06
C VAL A 170 1.28 -10.30 9.68
N LEU A 171 2.16 -11.30 9.61
CA LEU A 171 2.45 -12.00 8.37
C LEU A 171 1.21 -12.72 7.82
N GLN A 172 0.38 -13.32 8.68
CA GLN A 172 -0.84 -14.02 8.28
C GLN A 172 -2.01 -13.08 7.94
N GLU A 173 -2.12 -11.95 8.64
CA GLU A 173 -3.20 -10.97 8.42
C GLU A 173 -2.96 -10.12 7.15
N ASP A 174 -1.73 -10.05 6.64
CA ASP A 174 -1.37 -9.31 5.43
C ASP A 174 -1.20 -10.25 4.21
N PRO A 175 -2.14 -10.24 3.25
CA PRO A 175 -2.09 -11.14 2.09
C PRO A 175 -0.86 -10.96 1.21
N ASP A 176 -0.36 -9.72 1.07
CA ASP A 176 0.80 -9.42 0.24
C ASP A 176 2.06 -10.01 0.87
N LEU A 177 2.25 -9.78 2.18
CA LEU A 177 3.40 -10.33 2.90
C LEU A 177 3.37 -11.86 2.94
N LEU A 178 2.20 -12.46 3.22
CA LEU A 178 2.03 -13.92 3.23
C LEU A 178 2.38 -14.52 1.86
N MET A 179 1.84 -13.95 0.79
CA MET A 179 2.08 -14.39 -0.58
C MET A 179 3.59 -14.38 -0.92
N TYR A 180 4.30 -13.29 -0.58
CA TYR A 180 5.74 -13.23 -0.84
C TYR A 180 6.52 -14.25 -0.01
N TYR A 181 6.17 -14.43 1.26
CA TYR A 181 6.84 -15.37 2.14
C TYR A 181 6.66 -16.82 1.70
N ASP A 182 5.43 -17.26 1.43
CA ASP A 182 5.14 -18.63 1.01
C ASP A 182 5.88 -18.96 -0.30
N ASN A 183 5.80 -18.05 -1.28
CA ASN A 183 6.45 -18.24 -2.57
C ASN A 183 7.98 -18.19 -2.50
N ALA A 184 8.55 -17.37 -1.62
CA ALA A 184 9.99 -17.30 -1.42
C ALA A 184 10.51 -18.56 -0.71
N SER A 185 9.76 -19.09 0.27
CA SER A 185 10.11 -20.30 1.03
C SER A 185 10.19 -21.55 0.14
N LEU A 186 9.40 -21.62 -0.93
CA LEU A 186 9.48 -22.70 -1.93
C LEU A 186 10.72 -22.63 -2.84
N ARG A 187 11.47 -21.52 -2.80
CA ARG A 187 12.58 -21.22 -3.72
C ARG A 187 13.94 -21.12 -3.05
N VAL A 188 14.00 -21.23 -1.73
CA VAL A 188 15.23 -21.20 -0.90
C VAL A 188 15.66 -22.62 -0.55
#